data_AF-L8H451-F1
#
_entry.id   AF-L8H451-F1
#
_cell.length_a   1.000
_cell.length_b   1.000
_cell.length_c   1.000
_cell.angle_alpha   90.00
_cell.angle_beta   90.00
_cell.angle_gamma   90.00
#
_symmetry.space_group_name_H-M   'P 1'
#
loop_
_entity.id
_entity.type
_entity.pdbx_description
1 polymer ?
#
loop_
_entity_poly.entity_id
_entity_poly.type
_entity_poly.pdbx_seq_one_letter_code
_entity_poly.pdbx_strand_id
1 'polypeptide(L)'
;MKKGQKKGPRGVQPPRPRASFEEEKLELERAIKAKEAKLEELQRKKLLAEQQFSNEEEREKVRRLIGKWREVCQEVLVELHKHHVQEKADLTLAELVDYLKIDPAVVRFSPTDEVFY
;
A
#
# COMPACT_ATOMS: atom_id res chain seq x y z
N MET A 1 -72.80 10.78 13.53
CA MET A 1 -72.19 11.89 12.74
C MET A 1 -70.68 11.72 12.75
N LYS A 2 -70.04 11.37 11.62
CA LYS A 2 -68.57 11.25 11.51
C LYS A 2 -68.05 12.38 10.60
N LYS A 3 -67.18 13.25 11.14
CA LYS A 3 -66.52 14.33 10.41
C LYS A 3 -65.41 13.72 9.53
N GLY A 4 -65.52 13.89 8.22
CA GLY A 4 -64.51 13.46 7.25
C GLY A 4 -63.28 14.37 7.26
N GLN A 5 -62.09 13.77 7.36
CA GLN A 5 -60.80 14.41 7.15
C GLN A 5 -60.66 14.88 5.71
N LYS A 6 -60.42 16.18 5.51
CA LYS A 6 -60.01 16.75 4.22
C LYS A 6 -58.55 16.35 3.96
N LYS A 7 -58.31 15.53 2.93
CA LYS A 7 -56.97 15.31 2.37
C LYS A 7 -56.56 16.58 1.60
N GLY A 8 -55.49 17.24 2.04
CA GLY A 8 -54.88 18.36 1.32
C GLY A 8 -54.33 17.94 -0.04
N PRO A 9 -54.17 18.88 -0.99
CA PRO A 9 -53.73 18.57 -2.34
C PRO A 9 -52.31 18.00 -2.32
N ARG A 10 -52.09 16.90 -3.05
CA ARG A 10 -50.75 16.42 -3.36
C ARG A 10 -50.04 17.53 -4.14
N GLY A 11 -49.08 18.18 -3.49
CA GLY A 11 -48.23 19.17 -4.14
C GLY A 11 -47.52 18.52 -5.31
N VAL A 12 -47.91 18.88 -6.53
CA VAL A 12 -47.16 18.56 -7.74
C VAL A 12 -45.90 19.41 -7.67
N GLN A 13 -44.76 18.76 -7.44
CA GLN A 13 -43.47 19.44 -7.48
C GLN A 13 -43.30 19.99 -8.92
N PRO A 14 -43.01 21.28 -9.09
CA PRO A 14 -42.89 21.86 -10.42
C PRO A 14 -41.76 21.16 -11.21
N PRO A 15 -41.93 20.98 -12.53
CA PRO A 15 -40.92 20.34 -13.36
C PRO A 15 -39.61 21.13 -13.25
N ARG A 16 -38.52 20.42 -12.98
CA ARG A 16 -37.19 21.04 -12.91
C ARG A 16 -36.84 21.70 -14.24
N PRO A 17 -36.18 22.88 -14.23
CA PRO A 17 -35.79 23.58 -15.46
C PRO A 17 -34.89 22.71 -16.34
N ARG A 18 -35.06 22.76 -17.66
CA ARG A 18 -34.20 22.01 -18.61
C ARG A 18 -32.70 22.29 -18.41
N ALA A 19 -32.35 23.53 -18.07
CA ALA A 19 -30.97 23.93 -17.79
C ALA A 19 -30.32 23.13 -16.64
N SER A 20 -31.07 22.78 -15.59
CA SER A 20 -30.50 21.99 -14.48
C SER A 20 -30.19 20.54 -14.88
N PHE A 21 -30.91 20.00 -15.87
CA PHE A 21 -30.63 18.67 -16.40
C PHE A 21 -29.42 18.66 -17.34
N GLU A 22 -29.20 19.75 -18.09
CA GLU A 22 -28.03 19.89 -18.96
C GLU A 22 -26.73 20.06 -18.16
N GLU A 23 -26.78 20.81 -17.05
CA GLU A 23 -25.68 20.95 -16.10
C GLU A 23 -25.32 19.62 -15.44
N GLU A 24 -26.32 18.89 -14.93
CA GLU A 24 -26.15 17.56 -14.33
C GLU A 24 -25.58 16.56 -15.35
N LYS A 25 -26.08 16.58 -16.59
CA LYS A 25 -25.55 15.74 -17.67
C LYS A 25 -24.08 16.05 -17.95
N LEU A 26 -23.70 17.32 -18.04
CA LEU A 26 -22.33 17.74 -18.29
C LEU A 26 -21.39 17.33 -17.13
N GLU A 27 -21.86 17.43 -15.90
CA GLU A 27 -21.10 16.99 -14.72
C GLU A 27 -20.90 15.47 -14.71
N LEU A 28 -21.94 14.70 -15.04
CA LEU A 28 -21.86 13.25 -15.17
C LEU A 28 -20.91 12.83 -16.30
N GLU A 29 -20.96 13.50 -17.45
CA GLU A 29 -20.04 13.23 -18.57
C GLU A 29 -18.58 13.48 -18.18
N ARG A 30 -18.30 14.56 -17.44
CA ARG A 30 -16.95 14.82 -16.90
C ARG A 30 -16.52 13.75 -15.89
N ALA A 31 -17.43 13.33 -15.02
CA ALA A 31 -17.16 12.31 -14.02
C ALA A 31 -16.87 10.93 -14.67
N ILE A 32 -17.61 10.57 -15.73
CA ILE A 32 -17.37 9.35 -16.51
C ILE A 32 -15.97 9.41 -17.13
N LYS A 33 -15.65 10.50 -17.83
CA LYS A 33 -14.34 10.67 -18.47
C LYS A 33 -13.18 10.61 -17.48
N ALA A 34 -13.34 11.20 -16.29
CA ALA A 34 -12.35 11.13 -15.23
C ALA A 34 -12.17 9.70 -14.68
N LYS A 35 -13.27 8.94 -14.56
CA LYS A 35 -13.20 7.53 -14.13
C LYS A 35 -12.56 6.64 -15.19
N GLU A 36 -12.85 6.87 -16.47
CA GLU A 36 -12.23 6.14 -17.59
C GLU A 36 -10.71 6.38 -17.61
N ALA A 37 -10.26 7.63 -17.50
CA ALA A 37 -8.83 7.96 -17.44
C ALA A 37 -8.13 7.28 -16.24
N LYS A 38 -8.78 7.26 -15.07
CA LYS A 38 -8.26 6.58 -13.89
C LYS A 38 -8.20 5.07 -14.06
N LEU A 39 -9.19 4.48 -14.74
CA LEU A 39 -9.20 3.05 -15.04
C LEU A 39 -8.02 2.67 -15.95
N GLU A 40 -7.77 3.46 -16.98
CA GLU A 40 -6.68 3.26 -17.93
C GLU A 40 -5.30 3.37 -17.25
N GLU A 41 -5.13 4.36 -16.36
CA GLU A 41 -3.93 4.51 -15.53
C GLU A 41 -3.68 3.27 -14.65
N LEU A 42 -4.73 2.77 -13.99
CA LEU A 42 -4.63 1.60 -13.10
C LEU A 42 -4.33 0.33 -13.89
N GLN A 43 -4.92 0.15 -15.07
CA GLN A 43 -4.62 -0.98 -15.95
C GLN A 43 -3.16 -0.96 -16.40
N ARG A 44 -2.63 0.21 -16.76
CA ARG A 44 -1.22 0.37 -17.12
C ARG A 44 -0.29 0.05 -15.95
N LYS A 45 -0.59 0.54 -14.74
CA LYS A 45 0.19 0.22 -13.53
C LYS A 45 0.17 -1.28 -13.22
N LYS A 46 -0.99 -1.92 -13.35
CA LYS A 46 -1.14 -3.36 -13.17
C LYS A 46 -0.28 -4.13 -14.17
N LEU A 47 -0.34 -3.78 -15.45
CA LEU A 47 0.46 -4.42 -16.49
C LEU A 47 1.97 -4.30 -16.22
N LEU A 48 2.44 -3.11 -15.81
CA LEU A 48 3.85 -2.91 -15.47
C LEU A 48 4.27 -3.71 -14.24
N ALA A 49 3.41 -3.82 -13.22
CA ALA A 49 3.66 -4.64 -12.03
C ALA A 49 3.68 -6.13 -12.36
N GLU A 50 2.82 -6.59 -13.28
CA GLU A 50 2.79 -7.97 -13.78
C GLU A 50 4.01 -8.27 -14.68
N GLN A 51 4.51 -7.30 -15.44
CA GLN A 51 5.72 -7.47 -16.27
C GLN A 51 7.01 -7.56 -15.45
N GLN A 52 7.07 -6.99 -14.24
CA GLN A 52 8.25 -7.09 -13.37
C GLN A 52 8.43 -8.49 -12.75
N PHE A 53 7.36 -9.28 -12.69
CA PHE A 53 7.42 -10.67 -12.25
C PHE A 53 6.37 -11.47 -13.04
N SER A 54 6.83 -12.13 -14.11
CA SER A 54 6.01 -12.78 -15.15
C SER A 54 4.98 -13.79 -14.63
N ASN A 55 5.15 -14.33 -13.42
CA ASN A 55 4.16 -15.18 -12.76
C ASN A 55 4.22 -15.06 -11.22
N GLU A 56 3.12 -15.37 -10.52
CA GLU A 56 3.07 -15.44 -9.04
C GLU A 56 4.11 -16.41 -8.48
N GLU A 57 4.40 -17.49 -9.20
CA GLU A 57 5.43 -18.46 -8.83
C GLU A 57 6.84 -17.82 -8.75
N GLU A 58 7.16 -16.91 -9.69
CA GLU A 58 8.43 -16.20 -9.69
C GLU A 58 8.49 -15.16 -8.56
N ARG A 59 7.37 -14.47 -8.29
CA ARG A 59 7.26 -13.59 -7.11
C ARG A 59 7.50 -14.35 -5.82
N GLU A 60 6.88 -15.52 -5.69
CA GLU A 60 7.03 -16.36 -4.52
C GLU A 60 8.47 -16.88 -4.38
N LYS A 61 9.10 -17.28 -5.50
CA LYS A 61 10.51 -17.68 -5.52
C LYS A 61 11.44 -16.55 -5.07
N VAL A 62 11.24 -15.33 -5.56
CA VAL A 62 12.02 -14.16 -5.13
C VAL A 62 11.79 -13.86 -3.65
N ARG A 63 10.53 -13.89 -3.16
CA ARG A 63 10.23 -13.73 -1.73
C ARG A 63 10.95 -14.77 -0.86
N ARG A 64 10.95 -16.04 -1.30
CA ARG A 64 11.68 -17.12 -0.62
C ARG A 64 13.19 -16.87 -0.59
N LEU A 65 13.77 -16.43 -1.70
CA LEU A 65 15.20 -16.12 -1.77
C LEU A 65 15.56 -14.94 -0.87
N ILE A 66 14.73 -13.88 -0.84
CA ILE A 66 14.92 -12.75 0.07
C ILE A 66 14.91 -13.23 1.53
N GLY A 67 13.99 -14.13 1.90
CA GLY A 67 13.95 -14.73 3.23
C GLY A 67 15.24 -15.47 3.58
N LYS A 68 15.70 -16.38 2.71
CA LYS A 68 16.93 -17.15 2.94
C LYS A 68 18.17 -16.26 3.05
N TRP A 69 18.32 -15.29 2.16
CA TRP A 69 19.47 -14.38 2.21
C TRP A 69 19.41 -13.48 3.45
N ARG A 70 18.22 -13.08 3.88
CA ARG A 70 18.05 -12.34 5.14
C ARG A 70 18.52 -13.18 6.32
N GLU A 71 18.07 -14.42 6.46
CA GLU A 71 18.46 -15.32 7.55
C GLU A 71 19.98 -15.48 7.62
N VAL A 72 20.62 -15.76 6.48
CA VAL A 72 22.09 -15.88 6.40
C VAL A 72 22.78 -14.56 6.80
N CYS A 73 22.28 -13.41 6.35
CA CYS A 73 22.85 -12.12 6.75
C CYS A 73 22.72 -11.89 8.27
N GLN A 74 21.58 -12.23 8.86
CA GLN A 74 21.36 -12.11 10.31
C GLN A 74 22.33 -13.01 11.08
N GLU A 75 22.49 -14.28 10.66
CA GLU A 75 23.43 -15.22 11.28
C GLU A 75 24.88 -14.70 11.23
N VAL A 76 25.33 -14.27 10.04
CA VAL A 76 26.68 -13.74 9.84
C VAL A 76 26.93 -12.47 10.66
N LEU A 77 25.93 -11.57 10.78
CA LEU A 77 26.05 -10.37 11.60
C LEU A 77 26.23 -10.72 13.08
N VAL A 78 25.48 -11.69 13.58
CA VAL A 78 25.62 -12.17 14.97
C VAL A 78 26.99 -12.83 15.19
N GLU A 79 27.46 -13.66 14.26
CA GLU A 79 28.76 -14.31 14.36
C GLU A 79 29.91 -13.30 14.33
N LEU A 80 29.84 -12.34 13.40
CA LEU A 80 30.83 -11.28 13.26
C LEU A 80 30.89 -10.42 14.53
N HIS A 81 29.73 -10.05 15.07
CA HIS A 81 29.62 -9.31 16.33
C HIS A 81 30.25 -10.07 17.49
N LYS A 82 29.92 -11.36 17.65
CA LYS A 82 30.52 -12.23 18.67
C LYS A 82 32.04 -12.31 18.57
N HIS A 83 32.57 -12.47 17.35
CA HIS A 83 34.02 -12.54 17.13
C HIS A 83 34.70 -11.19 17.46
N HIS A 84 34.07 -10.07 17.12
CA HIS A 84 34.62 -8.75 17.39
C HIS A 84 34.65 -8.43 18.88
N VAL A 85 33.55 -8.68 19.60
CA VAL A 85 33.45 -8.49 21.06
C VAL A 85 34.47 -9.35 21.81
N GLN A 86 34.79 -10.54 21.31
CA GLN A 86 35.83 -11.40 21.89
C GLN A 86 37.25 -10.85 21.72
N GLU A 87 37.53 -10.16 20.61
CA GLU A 87 38.88 -9.72 20.29
C GLU A 87 39.18 -8.30 20.75
N LYS A 88 38.34 -7.31 20.40
CA LYS A 88 38.55 -5.89 20.74
C LYS A 88 37.24 -5.10 20.65
N ALA A 89 36.90 -4.42 21.75
CA ALA A 89 35.89 -3.39 21.92
C ALA A 89 34.42 -3.83 22.09
N ASP A 90 33.72 -3.13 23.01
CA ASP A 90 32.28 -3.19 23.25
C ASP A 90 31.51 -2.50 22.10
N LEU A 91 31.68 -2.99 20.87
CA LEU A 91 30.85 -2.56 19.74
C LEU A 91 29.46 -3.21 19.90
N THR A 92 28.40 -2.42 19.81
CA THR A 92 27.03 -2.94 19.81
C THR A 92 26.64 -3.53 18.44
N LEU A 93 25.62 -4.37 18.41
CA LEU A 93 25.14 -4.94 17.14
C LEU A 93 24.57 -3.83 16.23
N ALA A 94 23.96 -2.80 16.81
CA ALA A 94 23.46 -1.65 16.08
C ALA A 94 24.59 -0.83 15.42
N GLU A 95 25.70 -0.62 16.13
CA GLU A 95 26.87 0.06 15.57
C GLU A 95 27.53 -0.78 14.47
N LEU A 96 27.56 -2.12 14.59
CA LEU A 96 28.05 -2.99 13.52
C LEU A 96 27.20 -2.88 12.25
N VAL A 97 25.87 -2.87 12.39
CA VAL A 97 24.93 -2.72 11.27
C VAL A 97 25.12 -1.36 10.58
N ASP A 98 25.25 -0.27 11.35
CA ASP A 98 25.55 1.06 10.78
C ASP A 98 26.93 1.13 10.13
N TYR A 99 27.94 0.52 10.75
CA TYR A 99 29.30 0.48 10.21
C TYR A 99 29.35 -0.21 8.83
N LEU A 100 28.63 -1.31 8.68
CA LEU A 100 28.49 -2.04 7.40
C LEU A 100 27.52 -1.36 6.41
N LYS A 101 26.91 -0.24 6.80
CA LYS A 101 25.95 0.54 5.99
C LYS A 101 24.78 -0.32 5.50
N ILE A 102 24.32 -1.23 6.36
CA ILE A 102 23.15 -2.06 6.11
C ILE A 102 21.91 -1.30 6.59
N ASP A 103 20.91 -1.18 5.74
CA ASP A 103 19.59 -0.69 6.14
C ASP A 103 18.94 -1.70 7.11
N PRO A 104 18.63 -1.31 8.37
CA PRO A 104 17.99 -2.19 9.34
C PRO A 104 16.69 -2.82 8.84
N ALA A 105 15.93 -2.14 7.97
CA ALA A 105 14.68 -2.67 7.44
C ALA A 105 14.90 -3.88 6.52
N VAL A 106 16.03 -3.95 5.81
CA VAL A 106 16.35 -5.06 4.90
C VAL A 106 16.59 -6.35 5.66
N VAL A 107 17.27 -6.25 6.80
CA VAL A 107 17.58 -7.37 7.71
C VAL A 107 16.60 -7.51 8.87
N ARG A 108 15.52 -6.72 8.90
CA ARG A 108 14.52 -6.70 9.99
C ARG A 108 15.15 -6.56 11.37
N PHE A 109 16.09 -5.64 11.51
CA PHE A 109 16.76 -5.35 12.76
C PHE A 109 16.08 -4.19 13.48
N SER A 110 15.83 -4.34 14.79
CA SER A 110 15.47 -3.23 15.67
C SER A 110 16.74 -2.71 16.34
N PRO A 111 17.21 -1.48 16.02
CA PRO A 111 18.34 -0.87 16.73
C PRO A 111 18.03 -0.61 18.21
N THR A 112 16.76 -0.46 18.57
CA THR A 112 16.33 -0.21 19.95
C THR A 112 16.38 -1.47 20.80
N ASP A 113 15.92 -2.60 20.26
CA ASP A 113 15.82 -3.87 20.98
C ASP A 113 17.03 -4.79 20.74
N GLU A 114 17.92 -4.40 19.82
CA GLU A 114 19.08 -5.16 19.33
C GLU A 114 18.75 -6.60 18.88
N VAL A 115 17.61 -6.78 18.24
CA VAL A 115 17.13 -8.10 17.77
C VAL A 115 16.65 -8.08 16.32
N PHE A 116 16.70 -9.25 15.70
CA PHE A 116 16.21 -9.52 14.34
C PHE A 116 14.80 -10.17 14.36
N TYR A 117 13.95 -9.85 13.36
CA TYR A 117 12.57 -10.37 13.16
C TYR A 117 12.31 -10.93 11.75
#